data_AF-A0A7C8EQB4-F1
#
_entry.id   AF-A0A7C8EQB4-F1
#
_cell.length_a   1.000
_cell.length_b   1.000
_cell.length_c   1.000
_cell.angle_alpha   90.00
_cell.angle_beta   90.00
_cell.angle_gamma   90.00
#
_symmetry.space_group_name_H-M   'P 1'
#
loop_
_entity.id
_entity.type
_entity.pdbx_description
1 polymer ?
#
loop_
_entity_poly.entity_id
_entity_poly.type
_entity_poly.pdbx_seq_one_letter_code
_entity_poly.pdbx_strand_id
1 'polypeptide(L)' 'MKTIYIRLTDDLLAKMQCAARKRGETKSAVLREALKEFLSNEKNQNMGSCLDYARDLAGCVQGPPDLSTNPAHMDRYGE' A
#
# COMPACT_ATOMS: atom_id res chain seq x y z
N MET A 1 -3.26 -24.34 -3.05
CA MET A 1 -4.52 -23.58 -2.97
C MET A 1 -5.34 -24.11 -1.81
N LYS A 2 -6.05 -23.25 -1.08
CA LYS A 2 -7.02 -23.66 -0.05
C LYS A 2 -8.42 -23.22 -0.50
N THR A 3 -9.42 -24.05 -0.28
CA THR A 3 -10.82 -23.75 -0.63
C THR A 3 -11.49 -23.07 0.54
N ILE A 4 -12.17 -21.96 0.27
CA ILE A 4 -13.02 -21.26 1.23
C ILE A 4 -14.47 -21.32 0.77
N TYR A 5 -15.39 -21.48 1.71
CA TYR A 5 -16.82 -21.36 1.46
C TYR A 5 -17.28 -20.01 1.97
N ILE A 6 -17.89 -19.21 1.10
CA ILE A 6 -18.42 -17.89 1.43
C ILE A 6 -19.87 -17.80 0.97
N ARG A 7 -20.71 -17.14 1.78
CA ARG A 7 -22.06 -16.77 1.36
C ARG A 7 -22.01 -15.46 0.59
N LEU A 8 -22.67 -15.44 -0.56
CA LEU A 8 -22.74 -14.29 -1.47
C LEU A 8 -24.21 -13.98 -1.71
N THR A 9 -24.53 -12.70 -1.86
CA THR A 9 -25.85 -12.27 -2.34
C THR A 9 -25.97 -12.55 -3.84
N ASP A 10 -27.20 -12.74 -4.32
CA ASP A 10 -27.45 -13.06 -5.74
C ASP A 10 -26.98 -11.94 -6.68
N ASP A 11 -27.12 -10.68 -6.27
CA ASP A 11 -26.63 -9.51 -7.01
C ASP A 11 -25.10 -9.55 -7.19
N LEU A 12 -24.37 -9.86 -6.11
CA LEU A 12 -22.91 -9.93 -6.16
C LEU A 12 -22.44 -11.10 -7.03
N LEU A 13 -23.14 -12.23 -6.96
CA LEU A 13 -22.88 -13.37 -7.83
C LEU A 13 -23.11 -13.02 -9.30
N ALA A 14 -24.18 -12.29 -9.62
CA ALA A 14 -24.48 -11.85 -10.99
C ALA A 14 -23.40 -10.89 -11.53
N LYS A 15 -22.97 -9.92 -10.72
CA LYS A 15 -21.87 -9.00 -11.06
C LYS A 15 -20.55 -9.74 -11.31
N MET A 16 -20.20 -10.69 -10.44
CA MET A 16 -19.03 -11.54 -10.63
C MET A 16 -19.10 -12.37 -11.92
N GLN A 17 -20.26 -12.94 -12.25
CA GLN A 17 -20.43 -13.71 -13.48
C GLN A 17 -20.29 -12.83 -14.73
N CYS A 18 -20.84 -11.62 -14.70
CA CYS A 18 -20.67 -10.66 -15.78
C CYS A 18 -19.19 -10.28 -15.96
N ALA A 19 -18.49 -9.98 -14.87
CA ALA A 19 -17.06 -9.66 -14.90
C ALA A 19 -16.21 -10.81 -15.44
N ALA A 20 -16.49 -12.04 -14.99
CA ALA A 20 -15.81 -13.25 -15.45
C ALA A 20 -16.01 -13.47 -16.95
N ARG A 21 -17.25 -13.33 -17.45
CA ARG A 21 -17.56 -13.44 -18.89
C ARG A 21 -16.86 -12.37 -19.72
N LYS A 22 -16.87 -11.11 -19.26
CA LYS A 22 -16.21 -10.00 -19.97
C LYS A 22 -14.70 -10.19 -20.09
N ARG A 23 -14.07 -10.78 -19.07
CA ARG A 23 -12.62 -11.00 -19.02
C ARG A 23 -12.17 -12.35 -19.59
N GLY A 24 -13.10 -13.26 -19.89
CA GLY A 24 -12.76 -14.63 -20.31
C GLY A 24 -12.15 -15.48 -19.18
N GLU A 25 -12.41 -15.13 -17.92
CA GLU A 25 -11.80 -15.74 -16.74
C GLU A 25 -12.81 -16.55 -15.91
N THR A 26 -12.30 -17.35 -14.97
CA THR A 26 -13.15 -18.08 -14.02
C THR A 26 -13.61 -17.18 -12.87
N LYS A 27 -14.75 -17.51 -12.26
CA LYS A 27 -15.27 -16.77 -11.08
C LYS A 27 -14.25 -16.69 -9.95
N SER A 28 -13.48 -17.77 -9.76
CA SER A 28 -12.45 -17.84 -8.73
C SER A 28 -11.20 -17.02 -9.07
N ALA A 29 -10.89 -16.80 -10.36
CA ALA A 29 -9.82 -15.89 -10.76
C ALA A 29 -10.20 -14.43 -10.44
N VAL A 30 -11.41 -14.02 -10.84
CA VAL A 30 -11.94 -12.69 -10.54
C VAL A 30 -11.98 -12.43 -9.03
N LEU A 31 -12.44 -13.41 -8.23
CA LEU A 31 -12.49 -13.27 -6.78
C LEU A 31 -11.09 -13.15 -6.15
N ARG A 32 -10.12 -13.94 -6.64
CA ARG A 32 -8.74 -13.89 -6.14
C ARG A 32 -8.08 -12.55 -6.44
N GLU A 33 -8.30 -12.01 -7.63
CA GLU A 33 -7.75 -10.70 -8.00
C GLU A 33 -8.37 -9.59 -7.15
N ALA A 34 -9.69 -9.58 -7.01
CA ALA A 34 -10.39 -8.60 -6.18
C ALA A 34 -9.92 -8.66 -4.71
N LEU A 35 -9.72 -9.86 -4.16
CA LEU A 35 -9.21 -10.03 -2.80
C LEU A 35 -7.77 -9.52 -2.66
N LYS A 36 -6.94 -9.75 -3.68
CA LYS A 36 -5.55 -9.28 -3.72
C LYS A 36 -5.50 -7.75 -3.77
N GLU A 37 -6.27 -7.12 -4.65
CA GLU A 37 -6.36 -5.66 -4.73
C GLU A 37 -6.88 -5.05 -3.43
N PHE A 38 -7.93 -5.62 -2.84
CA PHE A 38 -8.49 -5.14 -1.58
C PHE A 38 -7.46 -5.17 -0.43
N LEU A 39 -6.77 -6.30 -0.25
CA LEU A 39 -5.74 -6.45 0.79
C LEU A 39 -4.47 -5.64 0.51
N SER A 40 -4.14 -5.41 -0.76
CA SER A 40 -3.05 -4.51 -1.15
C SER A 40 -3.38 -3.05 -0.86
N ASN A 41 -4.63 -2.62 -1.06
CA ASN A 41 -5.05 -1.26 -0.74
C ASN A 41 -5.10 -0.99 0.77
N GLU A 42 -5.45 -1.97 1.61
CA GLU A 42 -5.32 -1.81 3.07
C GLU A 42 -3.86 -1.61 3.50
N LYS A 43 -2.90 -2.27 2.85
CA LYS A 43 -1.47 -1.99 3.09
C LYS A 43 -1.08 -0.57 2.69
N ASN A 44 -1.70 0.00 1.66
CA ASN A 44 -1.48 1.39 1.26
C ASN A 44 -2.20 2.42 2.13
N GLN A 45 -3.23 2.03 2.90
CA GLN A 45 -3.82 2.93 3.91
C GLN A 45 -2.92 3.10 5.15
N ASN A 46 -2.02 2.14 5.39
CA ASN A 46 -0.81 2.36 6.18
C ASN A 46 0.29 2.97 5.29
N MET A 47 0.01 4.08 4.60
CA MET A 47 1.08 4.99 4.22
C MET A 47 1.72 5.39 5.54
N GLY A 48 2.86 4.78 5.85
CA GLY A 48 3.60 5.07 7.06
C GLY A 48 3.80 6.58 7.19
N SER A 49 3.91 7.06 8.42
CA SER A 49 4.29 8.45 8.65
C SER A 49 5.60 8.76 7.91
N CYS A 50 5.91 10.03 7.67
CA CYS A 50 7.20 10.44 7.09
C CYS A 50 8.41 9.76 7.79
N LEU A 51 8.28 9.52 9.10
CA LEU A 51 9.25 8.78 9.91
C LEU A 51 9.42 7.30 9.49
N ASP A 52 8.34 6.61 9.13
CA ASP A 52 8.39 5.21 8.74
C ASP A 52 9.15 5.00 7.42
N TYR A 53 9.11 6.00 6.53
CA TYR A 53 9.87 6.01 5.28
C TYR A 53 11.30 6.54 5.42
N ALA A 54 11.62 7.25 6.49
CA ALA A 54 12.96 7.81 6.72
C ALA A 54 13.84 6.95 7.65
N ARG A 55 13.36 5.79 8.09
CA ARG A 55 14.04 4.95 9.08
C ARG A 55 15.41 4.43 8.60
N ASP A 56 15.55 4.18 7.30
CA ASP A 56 16.79 3.78 6.64
C ASP A 56 17.76 4.94 6.41
N LEU A 57 17.28 6.19 6.48
CA LEU A 57 18.10 7.39 6.36
C LEU A 57 18.85 7.72 7.65
N ALA A 58 18.39 7.21 8.79
CA ALA A 58 19.08 7.39 10.07
C ALA A 58 20.41 6.63 10.07
N GLY A 59 21.52 7.38 10.01
CA GLY A 59 22.88 6.83 10.05
C GLY A 59 23.44 6.37 8.70
N CYS A 60 22.74 6.62 7.58
CA CYS A 60 23.27 6.32 6.24
C CYS A 60 24.32 7.34 5.76
N VAL A 61 24.44 8.48 6.44
CA VAL A 61 25.40 9.55 6.11
C VAL A 61 26.47 9.63 7.19
N GLN A 62 27.73 9.67 6.75
CA GLN A 62 28.86 10.02 7.62
C GLN A 62 29.05 11.53 7.59
N GLY A 63 28.98 12.16 8.75
CA GLY A 63 29.16 13.59 8.92
C GLY A 63 29.91 13.93 10.20
N PRO A 64 30.28 15.20 10.37
CA PRO A 64 30.82 15.69 11.63
C PRO A 64 29.85 15.41 12.80
N PRO A 65 30.36 15.27 14.05
CA PRO A 65 29.51 15.07 15.23
C PRO A 65 28.56 16.25 15.48
N ASP A 66 28.86 17.41 14.91
CA ASP A 66 28.04 18.61 14.95
C ASP A 66 27.86 19.16 13.54
N LEU A 67 26.61 19.18 13.06
CA LEU A 67 26.23 19.75 11.76
C LEU A 67 25.95 21.26 11.86
N SER A 68 25.95 21.85 13.06
CA SER A 68 25.75 23.28 13.29
C SER A 68 27.03 24.10 13.07
N THR A 69 27.77 23.79 12.01
CA THR A 69 29.05 24.44 11.72
C THR A 69 28.90 25.89 11.27
N ASN A 70 27.69 26.36 10.94
CA ASN A 70 27.41 27.76 10.67
C ASN A 70 25.91 28.09 10.86
N PRO A 71 25.55 28.85 11.92
CA PRO A 71 24.16 29.26 12.20
C PRO A 71 23.49 30.00 11.05
N ALA A 72 24.25 30.68 10.18
CA ALA A 72 23.71 31.37 9.01
C ALA A 72 23.03 30.41 8.00
N HIS A 73 23.33 29.10 8.03
CA HIS A 73 22.64 28.11 7.19
C HIS A 73 21.27 27.70 7.74
N MET A 74 20.96 28.04 8.98
CA MET A 74 19.66 27.82 9.61
C MET A 74 18.74 29.03 9.49
N ASP A 75 19.25 30.18 8.99
CA ASP A 75 18.41 31.34 8.72
C ASP A 75 17.30 30.93 7.74
N ARG A 76 16.06 31.02 8.22
CA ARG A 76 14.80 30.71 7.50
C ARG A 76 14.50 29.23 7.28
N TYR A 77 15.12 28.32 8.04
CA TYR A 77 14.75 26.91 8.00
C TYR A 77 13.30 26.72 8.51
N GLY A 78 12.37 26.40 7.60
CA GLY A 78 10.96 26.17 7.93
C GLY A 78 10.02 27.36 7.69
N GLU A 79 10.51 28.46 7.09
CA GLU A 79 9.67 29.48 6.43
C GLU A 79 9.35 29.09 4.98
#